data_AF-A0A6F8T5K2-F1
#
_entry.id   AF-A0A6F8T5K2-F1
#
_cell.length_a   1.000
_cell.length_b   1.000
_cell.length_c   1.000
_cell.angle_alpha   90.00
_cell.angle_beta   90.00
_cell.angle_gamma   90.00
#
_symmetry.space_group_name_H-M   'P 1'
#
loop_
_entity.id
_entity.type
_entity.pdbx_description
1 polymer ?
#
loop_
_entity_poly.entity_id
_entity_poly.type
_entity_poly.pdbx_seq_one_letter_code
_entity_poly.pdbx_strand_id
1 'polypeptide(L)'
;MFFVPKILQQKFHVGVNGRVKLSDRYKNLLYYHINIKGREVERRASIKLGQSLYALDLVPNFTSKDELYKKISTDNSDNGKALREFIVEFENINQYIFRKIDDENIKKAMDKFRVAVYEQLHSFPIEAATLSQKQEFHNHILNSLKRVKEEIPSKYYSELKKHMGTFLKENVIFHPGLSTYLDETQTYQTKPKNMKDSSKAIVAIRDATNADEIAELLYQMSESSREAASEIIISNLLPLITNANQLGTIIRFIPPLKIEAMLRKPGIISLLENMDDLNGVMSMMFTADQRKMVFNATKNFIKDMKPNFAQLGECIQYLSNDQIKALLKTISFSTIQSDSSEDMIRLFEKLSTNQFNKILPIVDKKIAEYLGKRIGYDDGKGLHDFLKTKASDADALKAFKTIFPDVSKIISTQKNYKSQLTSLTTEPSLDDNSELKI
;
A
#
# COMPACT_ATOMS: atom_id res chain seq x y z
N MET A 1 18.05 26.79 18.93
CA MET A 1 17.67 25.36 18.99
C MET A 1 16.78 25.11 17.75
N PHE A 2 17.13 24.17 16.86
CA PHE A 2 16.46 23.75 15.59
C PHE A 2 15.96 22.30 15.55
N PHE A 3 14.66 22.06 15.36
CA PHE A 3 14.07 20.71 15.35
C PHE A 3 14.75 19.72 14.39
N VAL A 4 14.82 18.46 14.80
CA VAL A 4 15.26 17.33 13.98
C VAL A 4 14.00 16.48 13.67
N PRO A 5 13.63 16.19 12.42
CA PRO A 5 12.45 15.37 12.02
C PRO A 5 12.51 13.95 12.54
N LYS A 6 11.38 13.25 12.67
CA LYS A 6 11.32 11.91 13.27
C LYS A 6 12.22 10.86 12.60
N ILE A 7 12.32 10.86 11.26
CA ILE A 7 13.27 10.03 10.50
C ILE A 7 14.74 10.32 10.85
N LEU A 8 15.02 11.54 11.29
CA LEU A 8 16.32 11.93 11.81
C LEU A 8 16.40 11.73 13.33
N GLN A 9 15.30 11.83 14.09
CA GLN A 9 15.22 11.50 15.52
C GLN A 9 15.40 9.99 15.76
N GLN A 10 15.09 9.15 14.77
CA GLN A 10 15.45 7.73 14.74
C GLN A 10 16.97 7.49 14.66
N LYS A 11 17.79 8.57 14.63
CA LYS A 11 19.23 8.61 14.91
C LYS A 11 19.67 9.60 16.01
N PHE A 12 18.79 10.22 16.80
CA PHE A 12 19.21 11.21 17.81
C PHE A 12 18.46 11.13 19.15
N HIS A 13 19.09 10.48 20.11
CA HIS A 13 18.97 10.82 21.53
C HIS A 13 20.11 11.77 21.96
N VAL A 14 19.83 12.57 23.00
CA VAL A 14 20.65 13.52 23.81
C VAL A 14 22.03 13.93 23.26
N GLY A 15 22.16 15.23 23.00
CA GLY A 15 23.42 15.92 22.67
C GLY A 15 23.29 16.90 21.51
N VAL A 16 22.20 16.84 20.73
CA VAL A 16 22.04 17.66 19.53
C VAL A 16 21.13 18.85 19.76
N ASN A 17 21.73 20.01 19.55
CA ASN A 17 21.17 21.32 19.86
C ASN A 17 20.08 21.68 18.84
N GLY A 18 18.83 21.29 19.10
CA GLY A 18 17.75 21.91 18.37
C GLY A 18 16.28 21.46 18.44
N ARG A 19 15.38 22.40 18.76
CA ARG A 19 13.91 22.25 18.76
C ARG A 19 13.29 23.43 18.03
N VAL A 20 12.27 23.24 17.20
CA VAL A 20 11.45 24.33 16.64
C VAL A 20 10.81 24.99 17.85
N LYS A 21 11.38 26.13 18.25
CA LYS A 21 10.73 27.02 19.18
C LYS A 21 9.68 27.74 18.35
N LEU A 22 8.41 27.32 18.49
CA LEU A 22 7.30 28.19 18.14
C LEU A 22 7.56 29.52 18.87
N SER A 23 7.65 30.61 18.13
CA SER A 23 7.84 31.93 18.76
C SER A 23 6.69 32.20 19.72
N ASP A 24 6.93 32.94 20.81
CA ASP A 24 5.89 33.20 21.81
C ASP A 24 4.71 33.99 21.20
N ARG A 25 4.97 34.85 20.21
CA ARG A 25 3.96 35.48 19.36
C ARG A 25 3.03 34.45 18.69
N TYR A 26 3.59 33.32 18.26
CA TYR A 26 2.84 32.27 17.57
C TYR A 26 2.06 31.37 18.53
N LYS A 27 2.60 31.07 19.72
CA LYS A 27 1.80 30.39 20.76
C LYS A 27 0.51 31.17 21.03
N ASN A 28 0.61 32.49 21.14
CA ASN A 28 -0.53 33.38 21.38
C ASN A 28 -1.50 33.45 20.18
N LEU A 29 -1.01 33.45 18.95
CA LEU A 29 -1.84 33.40 17.73
C LEU A 29 -2.53 32.05 17.53
N LEU A 30 -1.86 30.95 17.88
CA LEU A 30 -2.43 29.60 17.89
C LEU A 30 -3.58 29.51 18.91
N TYR A 31 -3.36 30.04 20.12
CA TYR A 31 -4.42 30.17 21.14
C TYR A 31 -5.59 31.02 20.65
N TYR A 32 -5.31 32.14 19.98
CA TYR A 32 -6.32 33.04 19.46
C TYR A 32 -7.20 32.38 18.40
N HIS A 33 -6.62 31.69 17.40
CA HIS A 33 -7.38 31.02 16.35
C HIS A 33 -8.13 29.76 16.82
N ILE A 34 -7.57 29.03 17.78
CA ILE A 34 -8.24 27.87 18.40
C ILE A 34 -9.45 28.31 19.24
N ASN A 35 -9.35 29.45 19.94
CA ASN A 35 -10.44 29.97 20.78
C ASN A 35 -11.60 30.65 20.02
N ILE A 36 -11.39 31.11 18.78
CA ILE A 36 -12.47 31.74 17.97
C ILE A 36 -13.61 30.75 17.63
N LYS A 37 -13.43 29.43 17.82
CA LYS A 37 -14.48 28.43 17.58
C LYS A 37 -15.13 27.83 18.85
N GLY A 38 -14.89 28.40 20.03
CA GLY A 38 -15.65 28.07 21.24
C GLY A 38 -15.58 26.59 21.70
N ARG A 39 -14.59 25.83 21.23
CA ARG A 39 -14.31 24.48 21.73
C ARG A 39 -13.02 24.56 22.53
N GLU A 40 -13.10 24.28 23.83
CA GLU A 40 -11.92 24.03 24.65
C GLU A 40 -11.19 22.82 24.06
N VAL A 41 -10.17 23.08 23.25
CA VAL A 41 -9.27 22.03 22.76
C VAL A 41 -8.30 21.75 23.90
N GLU A 42 -8.28 20.52 24.39
CA GLU A 42 -7.25 20.10 25.34
C GLU A 42 -5.86 20.46 24.79
N ARG A 43 -5.06 21.17 25.59
CA ARG A 43 -3.70 21.69 25.31
C ARG A 43 -2.71 20.69 24.69
N ARG A 44 -3.08 19.40 24.65
CA ARG A 44 -2.29 18.24 24.26
C ARG A 44 -2.57 17.78 22.82
N ALA A 45 -3.81 17.92 22.33
CA ALA A 45 -4.18 17.67 20.92
C ALA A 45 -3.78 18.83 19.98
N SER A 46 -3.47 20.01 20.53
CA SER A 46 -3.30 21.24 19.77
C SER A 46 -1.92 21.45 19.14
N ILE A 47 -0.89 20.68 19.52
CA ILE A 47 0.50 21.00 19.13
C ILE A 47 0.83 20.59 17.70
N LYS A 48 0.67 19.31 17.33
CA LYS A 48 0.89 18.86 15.94
C LYS A 48 -0.08 19.52 14.98
N LEU A 49 -1.32 19.74 15.43
CA LEU A 49 -2.29 20.58 14.73
C LEU A 49 -1.69 21.96 14.42
N GLY A 50 -1.23 22.70 15.43
CA GLY A 50 -0.64 24.01 15.21
C GLY A 50 0.62 24.01 14.33
N GLN A 51 1.47 23.00 14.45
CA GLN A 51 2.66 22.86 13.60
C GLN A 51 2.31 22.60 12.14
N SER A 52 1.31 21.75 11.90
CA SER A 52 0.82 21.46 10.54
C SER A 52 0.15 22.68 9.90
N LEU A 53 -0.61 23.47 10.67
CA LEU A 53 -1.18 24.74 10.17
C LEU A 53 -0.08 25.77 9.87
N TYR A 54 0.92 25.89 10.75
CA TYR A 54 2.08 26.76 10.51
C TYR A 54 2.86 26.37 9.27
N ALA A 55 3.09 25.08 9.09
CA ALA A 55 3.73 24.52 7.91
C ALA A 55 3.02 24.95 6.63
N LEU A 56 1.68 24.85 6.60
CA LEU A 56 0.87 25.34 5.49
C LEU A 56 0.98 26.85 5.30
N ASP A 57 0.94 27.64 6.37
CA ASP A 57 1.02 29.11 6.30
C ASP A 57 2.34 29.57 5.66
N LEU A 58 3.44 28.86 5.93
CA LEU A 58 4.77 29.14 5.38
C LEU A 58 4.98 28.73 3.93
N VAL A 59 4.08 27.96 3.32
CA VAL A 59 4.18 27.58 1.91
C VAL A 59 3.47 28.63 1.05
N PRO A 60 4.02 28.99 -0.13
CA PRO A 60 3.31 29.84 -1.09
C PRO A 60 1.89 29.33 -1.38
N ASN A 61 1.02 30.21 -1.86
CA ASN A 61 -0.36 29.82 -2.12
C ASN A 61 -0.46 28.73 -3.21
N PHE A 62 -1.39 27.80 -3.06
CA PHE A 62 -1.68 26.73 -4.01
C PHE A 62 -3.19 26.40 -4.00
N THR A 63 -3.68 25.79 -5.07
CA THR A 63 -5.12 25.67 -5.36
C THR A 63 -5.92 25.01 -4.22
N SER A 64 -5.38 23.98 -3.59
CA SER A 64 -6.05 23.20 -2.55
C SER A 64 -5.69 23.60 -1.11
N LYS A 65 -5.05 24.76 -0.90
CA LYS A 65 -4.53 25.19 0.40
C LYS A 65 -5.62 25.30 1.47
N ASP A 66 -6.73 25.95 1.15
CA ASP A 66 -7.85 26.14 2.09
C ASP A 66 -8.53 24.83 2.46
N GLU A 67 -8.67 23.91 1.50
CA GLU A 67 -9.26 22.61 1.75
C GLU A 67 -8.35 21.72 2.61
N LEU A 68 -7.03 21.77 2.38
CA LEU A 68 -6.06 21.08 3.21
C LEU A 68 -6.03 21.67 4.63
N TYR A 69 -6.11 22.99 4.76
CA TYR A 69 -6.25 23.69 6.04
C TYR A 69 -7.49 23.22 6.80
N LYS A 70 -8.64 23.12 6.11
CA LYS A 70 -9.89 22.60 6.68
C LYS A 70 -9.73 21.15 7.15
N LYS A 71 -9.18 20.25 6.31
CA LYS A 71 -8.94 18.84 6.65
C LYS A 71 -8.11 18.71 7.93
N ILE A 72 -6.99 19.42 8.00
CA ILE A 72 -6.11 19.41 9.19
C ILE A 72 -6.85 19.89 10.45
N SER A 73 -7.65 20.94 10.32
CA SER A 73 -8.31 21.62 11.44
C SER A 73 -9.52 20.87 12.00
N THR A 74 -10.20 20.08 11.18
CA THR A 74 -11.49 19.47 11.55
C THR A 74 -11.43 17.96 11.76
N ASP A 75 -10.44 17.29 11.17
CA ASP A 75 -10.36 15.82 11.23
C ASP A 75 -9.58 15.35 12.47
N ASN A 76 -10.30 14.85 13.48
CA ASN A 76 -9.72 14.26 14.69
C ASN A 76 -9.59 12.73 14.62
N SER A 77 -9.90 12.12 13.48
CA SER A 77 -9.68 10.69 13.26
C SER A 77 -8.19 10.34 13.19
N ASP A 78 -7.89 9.05 13.16
CA ASP A 78 -6.53 8.56 12.95
C ASP A 78 -5.94 8.98 11.59
N ASN A 79 -6.79 9.18 10.57
CA ASN A 79 -6.38 9.76 9.29
C ASN A 79 -5.92 11.21 9.45
N GLY A 80 -6.67 12.00 10.20
CA GLY A 80 -6.31 13.38 10.54
C GLY A 80 -4.98 13.46 11.31
N LYS A 81 -4.77 12.55 12.28
CA LYS A 81 -3.48 12.44 13.00
C LYS A 81 -2.34 12.06 12.06
N ALA A 82 -2.55 11.08 11.17
CA ALA A 82 -1.56 10.65 10.19
C ALA A 82 -1.19 11.78 9.21
N LEU A 83 -2.17 12.56 8.74
CA LEU A 83 -1.96 13.73 7.89
C LEU A 83 -1.10 14.78 8.59
N ARG A 84 -1.44 15.13 9.84
CA ARG A 84 -0.67 16.10 10.63
C ARG A 84 0.74 15.61 10.86
N GLU A 85 0.93 14.33 11.20
CA GLU A 85 2.25 13.74 11.38
C GLU A 85 3.07 13.79 10.09
N PHE A 86 2.48 13.45 8.95
CA PHE A 86 3.14 13.56 7.65
C PHE A 86 3.65 14.98 7.42
N ILE A 87 2.79 16.00 7.56
CA ILE A 87 3.13 17.40 7.29
C ILE A 87 4.26 17.85 8.21
N VAL A 88 4.13 17.56 9.52
CA VAL A 88 5.13 17.92 10.51
C VAL A 88 6.47 17.25 10.19
N GLU A 89 6.52 15.93 10.00
CA GLU A 89 7.76 15.23 9.69
C GLU A 89 8.40 15.70 8.39
N PHE A 90 7.61 15.87 7.33
CA PHE A 90 8.05 16.36 6.04
C PHE A 90 8.75 17.72 6.16
N GLU A 91 8.11 18.69 6.80
CA GLU A 91 8.69 20.02 7.00
C GLU A 91 9.94 20.01 7.85
N ASN A 92 9.97 19.15 8.86
CA ASN A 92 11.11 19.04 9.72
C ASN A 92 12.35 18.51 8.96
N ILE A 93 12.20 17.62 7.98
CA ILE A 93 13.27 17.19 7.06
C ILE A 93 13.81 18.37 6.28
N ASN A 94 12.91 19.13 5.66
CA ASN A 94 13.29 20.30 4.88
C ASN A 94 14.04 21.31 5.77
N GLN A 95 13.51 21.63 6.95
CA GLN A 95 14.15 22.56 7.88
C GLN A 95 15.51 22.06 8.37
N TYR A 96 15.64 20.77 8.72
CA TYR A 96 16.90 20.24 9.21
C TYR A 96 18.04 20.37 8.18
N ILE A 97 17.74 20.06 6.92
CA ILE A 97 18.74 20.04 5.85
C ILE A 97 19.13 21.46 5.46
N PHE A 98 18.15 22.36 5.38
CA PHE A 98 18.35 23.73 4.90
C PHE A 98 18.51 24.79 6.00
N ARG A 99 18.54 24.41 7.29
CA ARG A 99 18.59 25.35 8.45
C ARG A 99 19.67 26.44 8.41
N LYS A 100 20.79 26.21 7.72
CA LYS A 100 21.95 27.11 7.65
C LYS A 100 22.07 27.80 6.29
N ILE A 101 21.09 27.61 5.42
CA ILE A 101 21.10 28.09 4.05
C ILE A 101 20.09 29.23 3.96
N ASP A 102 20.60 30.41 3.67
CA ASP A 102 19.79 31.60 3.43
C ASP A 102 19.97 32.05 1.98
N ASP A 103 19.69 31.13 1.06
CA ASP A 103 19.76 31.35 -0.39
C ASP A 103 18.34 31.37 -0.96
N GLU A 104 17.96 32.50 -1.55
CA GLU A 104 16.63 32.73 -2.13
C GLU A 104 16.29 31.76 -3.28
N ASN A 105 17.27 31.33 -4.08
CA ASN A 105 17.03 30.37 -5.15
C ASN A 105 16.72 28.99 -4.58
N ILE A 106 17.45 28.59 -3.54
CA ILE A 106 17.19 27.33 -2.83
C ILE A 106 15.82 27.38 -2.14
N LYS A 107 15.45 28.49 -1.50
CA LYS A 107 14.11 28.67 -0.91
C LYS A 107 13.00 28.50 -1.96
N LYS A 108 13.11 29.17 -3.11
CA LYS A 108 12.14 29.04 -4.22
C LYS A 108 12.03 27.61 -4.73
N ALA A 109 13.15 26.91 -4.88
CA ALA A 109 13.17 25.51 -5.29
C ALA A 109 12.45 24.62 -4.25
N MET A 110 12.72 24.84 -2.97
CA MET A 110 12.07 24.11 -1.89
C MET A 110 10.58 24.41 -1.79
N ASP A 111 10.15 25.65 -2.04
CA ASP A 111 8.73 26.00 -2.06
C ASP A 111 7.99 25.32 -3.21
N LYS A 112 8.57 25.23 -4.42
CA LYS A 112 8.00 24.44 -5.52
C LYS A 112 7.80 22.97 -5.11
N PHE A 113 8.79 22.40 -4.42
CA PHE A 113 8.71 21.03 -3.92
C PHE A 113 7.61 20.88 -2.87
N ARG A 114 7.54 21.78 -1.88
CA ARG A 114 6.52 21.77 -0.81
C ARG A 114 5.11 21.91 -1.38
N VAL A 115 4.89 22.85 -2.28
CA VAL A 115 3.60 23.04 -2.99
C VAL A 115 3.19 21.75 -3.70
N ALA A 116 4.07 21.14 -4.49
CA ALA A 116 3.74 19.92 -5.23
C ALA A 116 3.35 18.76 -4.29
N VAL A 117 4.02 18.63 -3.13
CA VAL A 117 3.69 17.60 -2.14
C VAL A 117 2.33 17.89 -1.48
N TYR A 118 2.05 19.14 -1.12
CA TYR A 118 0.79 19.52 -0.47
C TYR A 118 -0.43 19.42 -1.39
N GLU A 119 -0.27 19.74 -2.68
CA GLU A 119 -1.33 19.51 -3.67
C GLU A 119 -1.72 18.03 -3.75
N GLN A 120 -0.75 17.13 -3.70
CA GLN A 120 -1.01 15.69 -3.72
C GLN A 120 -1.56 15.17 -2.37
N LEU A 121 -1.09 15.70 -1.24
CA LEU A 121 -1.60 15.31 0.08
C LEU A 121 -3.09 15.59 0.20
N HIS A 122 -3.56 16.69 -0.39
CA HIS A 122 -4.96 17.03 -0.37
C HIS A 122 -5.84 15.93 -1.00
N SER A 123 -5.43 15.36 -2.13
CA SER A 123 -6.23 14.39 -2.88
C SER A 123 -5.98 12.93 -2.47
N PHE A 124 -5.00 12.67 -1.59
CA PHE A 124 -4.62 11.32 -1.21
C PHE A 124 -5.66 10.66 -0.27
N PRO A 125 -6.24 9.50 -0.63
CA PRO A 125 -7.28 8.84 0.17
C PRO A 125 -6.66 7.98 1.29
N ILE A 126 -6.19 8.60 2.37
CA ILE A 126 -5.40 7.95 3.46
C ILE A 126 -5.93 6.57 3.89
N GLU A 127 -7.22 6.46 4.15
CA GLU A 127 -7.85 5.23 4.64
C GLU A 127 -8.03 4.15 3.56
N ALA A 128 -8.49 4.56 2.38
CA ALA A 128 -8.90 3.67 1.30
C ALA A 128 -7.83 3.49 0.21
N ALA A 129 -6.62 4.05 0.41
CA ALA A 129 -5.57 4.02 -0.60
C ALA A 129 -5.13 2.59 -0.92
N THR A 130 -5.30 2.20 -2.17
CA THR A 130 -4.76 0.95 -2.72
C THR A 130 -3.23 0.97 -2.72
N LEU A 131 -2.58 -0.19 -2.84
CA LEU A 131 -1.11 -0.22 -2.94
C LEU A 131 -0.60 0.61 -4.12
N SER A 132 -1.28 0.57 -5.28
CA SER A 132 -0.90 1.38 -6.45
C SER A 132 -0.92 2.87 -6.12
N GLN A 133 -1.99 3.35 -5.49
CA GLN A 133 -2.11 4.75 -5.10
C GLN A 133 -1.03 5.16 -4.09
N LYS A 134 -0.70 4.30 -3.12
CA LYS A 134 0.43 4.54 -2.18
C LYS A 134 1.77 4.67 -2.92
N GLN A 135 2.04 3.78 -3.87
CA GLN A 135 3.25 3.81 -4.69
C GLN A 135 3.31 5.02 -5.62
N GLU A 136 2.19 5.40 -6.22
CA GLU A 136 2.06 6.59 -7.06
C GLU A 136 2.33 7.86 -6.24
N PHE A 137 1.75 7.98 -5.05
CA PHE A 137 1.99 9.10 -4.15
C PHE A 137 3.47 9.17 -3.72
N HIS A 138 4.06 8.03 -3.31
CA HIS A 138 5.49 7.92 -3.01
C HIS A 138 6.36 8.39 -4.19
N ASN A 139 6.10 7.87 -5.39
CA ASN A 139 6.86 8.20 -6.59
C ASN A 139 6.66 9.65 -7.01
N HIS A 140 5.47 10.21 -6.83
CA HIS A 140 5.20 11.61 -7.10
C HIS A 140 6.10 12.50 -6.24
N ILE A 141 6.17 12.25 -4.93
CA ILE A 141 7.02 13.04 -4.02
C ILE A 141 8.49 12.96 -4.45
N LEU A 142 8.99 11.74 -4.73
CA LEU A 142 10.38 11.57 -5.19
C LEU A 142 10.65 12.23 -6.55
N ASN A 143 9.67 12.22 -7.45
CA ASN A 143 9.77 12.88 -8.75
C ASN A 143 9.74 14.41 -8.60
N SER A 144 8.89 14.94 -7.73
CA SER A 144 8.84 16.38 -7.40
C SER A 144 10.16 16.84 -6.79
N LEU A 145 10.77 16.03 -5.91
CA LEU A 145 12.12 16.27 -5.42
C LEU A 145 13.16 16.24 -6.56
N LYS A 146 13.08 15.27 -7.47
CA LYS A 146 13.99 15.17 -8.62
C LYS A 146 13.90 16.39 -9.55
N ARG A 147 12.73 17.00 -9.71
CA ARG A 147 12.53 18.19 -10.55
C ARG A 147 13.33 19.41 -10.07
N VAL A 148 13.53 19.53 -8.76
CA VAL A 148 14.29 20.64 -8.15
C VAL A 148 15.77 20.30 -7.93
N LYS A 149 16.25 19.15 -8.42
CA LYS A 149 17.62 18.65 -8.22
C LYS A 149 18.69 19.63 -8.65
N GLU A 150 18.53 20.25 -9.81
CA GLU A 150 19.54 21.16 -10.38
C GLU A 150 19.52 22.55 -9.70
N GLU A 151 18.45 22.87 -8.97
CA GLU A 151 18.29 24.12 -8.22
C GLU A 151 18.85 24.02 -6.78
N ILE A 152 19.29 22.82 -6.36
CA ILE A 152 19.77 22.52 -5.01
C ILE A 152 21.20 21.96 -5.09
N PRO A 153 22.15 22.41 -4.24
CA PRO A 153 23.49 21.83 -4.25
C PRO A 153 23.45 20.31 -3.99
N SER A 154 24.25 19.57 -4.76
CA SER A 154 24.22 18.10 -4.84
C SER A 154 24.29 17.39 -3.48
N LYS A 155 25.06 17.93 -2.53
CA LYS A 155 25.17 17.43 -1.16
C LYS A 155 23.83 17.45 -0.42
N TYR A 156 23.14 18.60 -0.42
CA TYR A 156 21.85 18.76 0.26
C TYR A 156 20.75 17.97 -0.43
N TYR A 157 20.76 17.92 -1.77
CA TYR A 157 19.83 17.07 -2.52
C TYR A 157 20.00 15.59 -2.16
N SER A 158 21.24 15.10 -2.09
CA SER A 158 21.52 13.70 -1.75
C SER A 158 21.08 13.34 -0.33
N GLU A 159 21.30 14.26 0.62
CA GLU A 159 20.84 14.13 2.00
C GLU A 159 19.30 14.15 2.09
N LEU A 160 18.64 15.09 1.38
CA LEU A 160 17.18 15.19 1.33
C LEU A 160 16.55 13.96 0.71
N LYS A 161 17.08 13.49 -0.43
CA LYS A 161 16.60 12.27 -1.09
C LYS A 161 16.71 11.06 -0.17
N LYS A 162 17.80 10.93 0.59
CA LYS A 162 17.99 9.85 1.55
C LYS A 162 16.93 9.88 2.65
N HIS A 163 16.76 11.04 3.30
CA HIS A 163 15.80 11.16 4.41
C HIS A 163 14.35 11.06 3.96
N MET A 164 14.01 11.65 2.81
CA MET A 164 12.69 11.52 2.20
C MET A 164 12.39 10.06 1.81
N GLY A 165 13.38 9.33 1.28
CA GLY A 165 13.21 7.90 0.96
C GLY A 165 12.89 7.05 2.19
N THR A 166 13.59 7.28 3.31
CA THR A 166 13.28 6.58 4.57
C THR A 166 11.92 6.98 5.13
N PHE A 167 11.59 8.28 5.12
CA PHE A 167 10.29 8.79 5.53
C PHE A 167 9.13 8.11 4.81
N LEU A 168 9.18 8.09 3.48
CA LEU A 168 8.07 7.57 2.69
C LEU A 168 7.93 6.04 2.79
N LYS A 169 8.91 5.31 3.32
CA LYS A 169 8.82 3.87 3.60
C LYS A 169 7.92 3.58 4.81
N GLU A 170 8.09 4.34 5.89
CA GLU A 170 7.51 4.03 7.21
C GLU A 170 6.44 5.04 7.67
N ASN A 171 6.08 6.01 6.81
CA ASN A 171 5.15 7.06 7.21
C ASN A 171 3.73 6.52 7.51
N VAL A 172 3.10 7.09 8.54
CA VAL A 172 1.77 6.70 9.05
C VAL A 172 0.65 6.90 8.02
N ILE A 173 0.79 7.82 7.06
CA ILE A 173 -0.17 8.00 5.97
C ILE A 173 -0.27 6.76 5.06
N PHE A 174 0.80 5.97 4.97
CA PHE A 174 0.81 4.70 4.23
C PHE A 174 0.40 3.52 5.10
N HIS A 175 0.47 3.69 6.42
CA HIS A 175 0.22 2.65 7.43
C HIS A 175 -0.66 3.22 8.55
N PRO A 176 -1.97 3.46 8.30
CA PRO A 176 -2.84 4.16 9.27
C PRO A 176 -2.90 3.47 10.64
N GLY A 177 -2.77 2.14 10.69
CA GLY A 177 -2.68 1.38 11.94
C GLY A 177 -1.42 1.65 12.79
N LEU A 178 -0.50 2.52 12.36
CA LEU A 178 0.59 3.03 13.21
C LEU A 178 0.17 4.27 14.02
N SER A 179 -0.97 4.89 13.70
CA SER A 179 -1.49 6.07 14.40
C SER A 179 -1.78 5.82 15.88
N THR A 180 -2.13 4.59 16.26
CA THR A 180 -2.29 4.17 17.67
C THR A 180 -1.00 4.32 18.48
N TYR A 181 0.17 4.18 17.84
CA TYR A 181 1.48 4.38 18.49
C TYR A 181 1.98 5.83 18.36
N LEU A 182 1.22 6.71 17.71
CA LEU A 182 1.54 8.13 17.66
C LEU A 182 1.17 8.79 18.99
N ASP A 183 2.18 9.08 19.79
CA ASP A 183 2.04 10.07 20.83
C ASP A 183 2.28 11.46 20.22
N GLU A 184 1.20 12.22 20.01
CA GLU A 184 1.28 13.61 19.52
C GLU A 184 1.98 14.56 20.53
N THR A 185 2.25 14.10 21.75
CA THR A 185 2.92 14.84 22.83
C THR A 185 4.42 14.49 22.96
N GLN A 186 4.86 13.34 22.43
CA GLN A 186 6.24 12.84 22.58
C GLN A 186 7.31 13.83 22.12
N THR A 187 6.99 14.63 21.10
CA THR A 187 7.83 15.67 20.50
C THR A 187 8.36 16.70 21.53
N TYR A 188 7.69 16.87 22.68
CA TYR A 188 8.04 17.86 23.71
C TYR A 188 8.28 17.27 25.10
N GLN A 189 8.22 15.95 25.25
CA GLN A 189 8.56 15.31 26.53
C GLN A 189 10.03 15.57 26.85
N THR A 190 10.30 16.06 28.06
CA THR A 190 11.66 16.34 28.56
C THR A 190 12.55 15.10 28.59
N LYS A 191 11.92 13.92 28.69
CA LYS A 191 12.52 12.59 28.52
C LYS A 191 11.52 11.74 27.73
N PRO A 192 11.73 11.50 26.42
CA PRO A 192 11.01 10.42 25.75
C PRO A 192 11.27 9.10 26.52
N LYS A 193 10.31 8.16 26.53
CA LYS A 193 10.51 6.82 27.09
C LYS A 193 11.85 6.28 26.56
N ASN A 194 12.83 6.14 27.47
CA ASN A 194 14.23 5.92 27.09
C ASN A 194 14.42 4.47 26.58
N MET A 195 14.67 4.28 25.28
CA MET A 195 15.27 3.04 24.75
C MET A 195 16.65 3.32 24.13
N LYS A 196 17.41 4.21 24.79
CA LYS A 196 18.74 4.72 24.37
C LYS A 196 19.83 3.67 24.17
N ASP A 197 19.60 2.44 24.58
CA ASP A 197 20.63 1.44 24.67
C ASP A 197 20.07 0.18 24.02
N SER A 198 20.72 -0.29 22.96
CA SER A 198 20.32 -1.53 22.30
C SER A 198 20.22 -2.67 23.30
N SER A 199 21.07 -2.70 24.33
CA SER A 199 20.95 -3.67 25.42
C SER A 199 19.68 -3.47 26.25
N LYS A 200 19.25 -2.23 26.53
CA LYS A 200 17.98 -1.95 27.24
C LYS A 200 16.75 -2.18 26.37
N ALA A 201 16.83 -1.90 25.07
CA ALA A 201 15.74 -2.19 24.12
C ALA A 201 15.58 -3.70 23.91
N ILE A 202 16.70 -4.43 23.82
CA ILE A 202 16.72 -5.89 23.76
C ILE A 202 16.17 -6.49 25.05
N VAL A 203 16.58 -5.97 26.22
CA VAL A 203 16.02 -6.38 27.52
C VAL A 203 14.52 -6.09 27.58
N ALA A 204 14.08 -4.91 27.14
CA ALA A 204 12.65 -4.57 27.11
C ALA A 204 11.83 -5.50 26.19
N ILE A 205 12.35 -5.87 25.00
CA ILE A 205 11.71 -6.85 24.13
C ILE A 205 11.64 -8.22 24.80
N ARG A 206 12.71 -8.63 25.49
CA ARG A 206 12.77 -9.92 26.16
C ARG A 206 11.76 -10.01 27.31
N ASP A 207 11.59 -8.91 28.02
CA ASP A 207 10.75 -8.82 29.22
C ASP A 207 9.29 -8.43 28.88
N ALA A 208 8.99 -8.18 27.60
CA ALA A 208 7.66 -7.83 27.13
C ALA A 208 6.65 -8.96 27.37
N THR A 209 5.44 -8.58 27.76
CA THR A 209 4.40 -9.52 28.23
C THR A 209 3.29 -9.76 27.23
N ASN A 210 3.19 -8.94 26.18
CA ASN A 210 2.13 -9.02 25.18
C ASN A 210 2.55 -8.41 23.82
N ALA A 211 1.75 -8.69 22.79
CA ALA A 211 2.02 -8.24 21.42
C ALA A 211 2.02 -6.71 21.24
N ASP A 212 1.13 -5.99 21.93
CA ASP A 212 1.00 -4.54 21.78
C ASP A 212 2.20 -3.81 22.37
N GLU A 213 2.71 -4.29 23.50
CA GLU A 213 3.95 -3.82 24.11
C GLU A 213 5.11 -3.99 23.12
N ILE A 214 5.30 -5.19 22.56
CA ILE A 214 6.34 -5.42 21.54
C ILE A 214 6.19 -4.48 20.35
N ALA A 215 4.97 -4.29 19.85
CA ALA A 215 4.72 -3.43 18.71
C ALA A 215 5.05 -1.95 18.99
N GLU A 216 4.71 -1.44 20.18
CA GLU A 216 5.09 -0.09 20.62
C GLU A 216 6.62 0.02 20.72
N LEU A 217 7.29 -0.97 21.33
CA LEU A 217 8.75 -1.01 21.45
C LEU A 217 9.41 -0.97 20.05
N LEU A 218 8.96 -1.84 19.12
CA LEU A 218 9.51 -1.95 17.77
C LEU A 218 9.27 -0.69 16.94
N TYR A 219 8.10 -0.05 17.09
CA TYR A 219 7.80 1.23 16.44
C TYR A 219 8.75 2.35 16.89
N GLN A 220 9.15 2.34 18.16
CA GLN A 220 10.08 3.32 18.74
C GLN A 220 11.56 2.98 18.44
N MET A 221 11.86 1.78 17.95
CA MET A 221 13.22 1.33 17.68
C MET A 221 13.74 1.70 16.28
N SER A 222 15.05 2.01 16.23
CA SER A 222 15.77 2.17 14.96
C SER A 222 15.78 0.88 14.14
N GLU A 223 15.89 0.97 12.81
CA GLU A 223 16.02 -0.19 11.93
C GLU A 223 17.21 -1.08 12.33
N SER A 224 18.35 -0.50 12.71
CA SER A 224 19.51 -1.26 13.20
C SER A 224 19.26 -1.96 14.54
N SER A 225 18.45 -1.37 15.42
CA SER A 225 18.07 -2.00 16.69
C SER A 225 17.10 -3.14 16.45
N ARG A 226 16.13 -2.98 15.53
CA ARG A 226 15.20 -4.03 15.11
C ARG A 226 15.95 -5.22 14.49
N GLU A 227 16.94 -4.94 13.65
CA GLU A 227 17.84 -5.96 13.09
C GLU A 227 18.58 -6.72 14.19
N ALA A 228 19.23 -6.00 15.12
CA ALA A 228 20.00 -6.61 16.21
C ALA A 228 19.13 -7.43 17.18
N ALA A 229 17.87 -7.02 17.39
CA ALA A 229 16.92 -7.72 18.25
C ALA A 229 16.13 -8.84 17.54
N SER A 230 16.28 -9.00 16.22
CA SER A 230 15.42 -9.87 15.40
C SER A 230 15.33 -11.31 15.89
N GLU A 231 16.46 -11.93 16.25
CA GLU A 231 16.49 -13.31 16.76
C GLU A 231 15.74 -13.48 18.08
N ILE A 232 15.82 -12.48 18.97
CA ILE A 232 15.12 -12.49 20.26
C ILE A 232 13.63 -12.32 20.05
N ILE A 233 13.23 -11.37 19.19
CA ILE A 233 11.83 -11.18 18.82
C ILE A 233 11.26 -12.49 18.26
N ILE A 234 11.95 -13.10 17.30
CA ILE A 234 11.53 -14.33 16.62
C ILE A 234 11.45 -15.54 17.57
N SER A 235 12.26 -15.56 18.63
CA SER A 235 12.27 -16.65 19.62
C SER A 235 11.15 -16.48 20.65
N ASN A 236 10.83 -15.24 21.02
CA ASN A 236 9.83 -14.92 22.03
C ASN A 236 8.43 -14.67 21.45
N LEU A 237 8.28 -14.67 20.12
CA LEU A 237 7.04 -14.23 19.49
C LEU A 237 5.85 -15.15 19.79
N LEU A 238 6.04 -16.47 19.70
CA LEU A 238 4.93 -17.43 19.69
C LEU A 238 4.04 -17.37 20.96
N PRO A 239 4.59 -17.25 22.19
CA PRO A 239 3.75 -17.11 23.39
C PRO A 239 3.01 -15.77 23.50
N LEU A 240 3.38 -14.76 22.71
CA LEU A 240 2.93 -13.38 22.87
C LEU A 240 1.88 -12.96 21.83
N ILE A 241 1.74 -13.72 20.75
CA ILE A 241 0.77 -13.47 19.68
C ILE A 241 -0.28 -14.57 19.61
N THR A 242 -1.52 -14.19 19.33
CA THR A 242 -2.67 -15.10 19.27
C THR A 242 -3.44 -15.00 17.96
N ASN A 243 -3.14 -14.04 17.08
CA ASN A 243 -3.83 -13.85 15.80
C ASN A 243 -2.97 -13.20 14.71
N ALA A 244 -3.49 -13.21 13.48
CA ALA A 244 -2.85 -12.61 12.29
C ALA A 244 -2.59 -11.10 12.44
N ASN A 245 -3.47 -10.34 13.07
CA ASN A 245 -3.32 -8.90 13.23
C ASN A 245 -2.11 -8.54 14.11
N GLN A 246 -1.94 -9.24 15.23
CA GLN A 246 -0.76 -9.10 16.10
C GLN A 246 0.52 -9.54 15.37
N LEU A 247 0.46 -10.65 14.63
CA LEU A 247 1.56 -11.10 13.79
C LEU A 247 1.96 -10.02 12.77
N GLY A 248 1.00 -9.48 12.02
CA GLY A 248 1.22 -8.42 11.02
C GLY A 248 1.81 -7.14 11.64
N THR A 249 1.33 -6.79 12.83
CA THR A 249 1.76 -5.63 13.59
C THR A 249 3.22 -5.71 14.04
N ILE A 250 3.71 -6.91 14.33
CA ILE A 250 5.11 -7.15 14.73
C ILE A 250 6.01 -7.40 13.51
N ILE A 251 5.58 -8.26 12.58
CA ILE A 251 6.40 -8.71 11.45
C ILE A 251 6.77 -7.58 10.48
N ARG A 252 5.95 -6.52 10.39
CA ARG A 252 6.29 -5.32 9.59
C ARG A 252 7.56 -4.61 10.04
N PHE A 253 8.00 -4.85 11.27
CA PHE A 253 9.26 -4.31 11.81
C PHE A 253 10.44 -5.28 11.66
N ILE A 254 10.21 -6.51 11.21
CA ILE A 254 11.24 -7.53 11.04
C ILE A 254 11.95 -7.35 9.70
N PRO A 255 13.28 -7.54 9.65
CA PRO A 255 14.04 -7.51 8.41
C PRO A 255 13.51 -8.53 7.39
N PRO A 256 13.39 -8.18 6.09
CA PRO A 256 12.82 -9.07 5.08
C PRO A 256 13.44 -10.47 5.09
N LEU A 257 14.77 -10.57 5.20
CA LEU A 257 15.51 -11.83 5.17
C LEU A 257 15.14 -12.80 6.30
N LYS A 258 14.52 -12.30 7.38
CA LYS A 258 14.12 -13.11 8.55
C LYS A 258 12.63 -13.48 8.53
N ILE A 259 11.82 -12.75 7.76
CA ILE A 259 10.36 -12.93 7.69
C ILE A 259 9.98 -14.34 7.24
N GLU A 260 10.60 -14.84 6.16
CA GLU A 260 10.25 -16.15 5.60
C GLU A 260 10.53 -17.29 6.59
N ALA A 261 11.68 -17.25 7.25
CA ALA A 261 12.06 -18.23 8.26
C ALA A 261 11.17 -18.16 9.52
N MET A 262 10.83 -16.95 9.96
CA MET A 262 9.94 -16.72 11.09
C MET A 262 8.54 -17.28 10.83
N LEU A 263 7.95 -16.96 9.67
CA LEU A 263 6.62 -17.43 9.31
C LEU A 263 6.57 -18.94 9.16
N ARG A 264 7.64 -19.59 8.71
CA ARG A 264 7.69 -21.05 8.59
C ARG A 264 7.76 -21.80 9.93
N LYS A 265 7.94 -21.11 11.06
CA LYS A 265 7.92 -21.78 12.36
C LYS A 265 6.54 -22.39 12.64
N PRO A 266 6.49 -23.64 13.13
CA PRO A 266 5.24 -24.22 13.61
C PRO A 266 4.58 -23.32 14.65
N GLY A 267 3.26 -23.16 14.57
CA GLY A 267 2.50 -22.26 15.46
C GLY A 267 2.38 -20.83 14.95
N ILE A 268 3.38 -20.29 14.24
CA ILE A 268 3.29 -18.93 13.66
C ILE A 268 2.49 -18.96 12.37
N ILE A 269 2.78 -19.91 11.46
CA ILE A 269 2.04 -20.00 10.19
C ILE A 269 0.55 -20.30 10.39
N SER A 270 0.20 -21.03 11.45
CA SER A 270 -1.18 -21.38 11.77
C SER A 270 -2.02 -20.20 12.23
N LEU A 271 -1.40 -19.06 12.56
CA LEU A 271 -2.13 -17.81 12.84
C LEU A 271 -2.71 -17.18 11.56
N LEU A 272 -2.30 -17.66 10.38
CA LEU A 272 -2.88 -17.28 9.10
C LEU A 272 -3.86 -18.37 8.67
N GLU A 273 -5.07 -18.34 9.23
CA GLU A 273 -6.07 -19.40 9.04
C GLU A 273 -6.75 -19.30 7.67
N ASN A 274 -6.89 -18.07 7.16
CA ASN A 274 -7.60 -17.79 5.93
C ASN A 274 -6.92 -16.68 5.10
N MET A 275 -7.53 -16.34 3.98
CA MET A 275 -6.99 -15.34 3.07
C MET A 275 -7.16 -13.90 3.56
N ASP A 276 -8.15 -13.61 4.40
CA ASP A 276 -8.31 -12.29 5.00
C ASP A 276 -7.17 -12.01 5.99
N ASP A 277 -6.76 -13.02 6.76
CA ASP A 277 -5.58 -12.95 7.63
C ASP A 277 -4.30 -12.64 6.83
N LEU A 278 -4.08 -13.38 5.73
CA LEU A 278 -2.93 -13.16 4.85
C LEU A 278 -2.96 -11.76 4.24
N ASN A 279 -4.10 -11.33 3.71
CA ASN A 279 -4.26 -10.00 3.12
C ASN A 279 -4.05 -8.90 4.18
N GLY A 280 -4.56 -9.10 5.39
CA GLY A 280 -4.31 -8.23 6.54
C GLY A 280 -2.82 -8.06 6.82
N VAL A 281 -2.06 -9.16 6.94
CA VAL A 281 -0.61 -9.12 7.14
C VAL A 281 0.12 -8.47 5.96
N MET A 282 -0.21 -8.83 4.72
CA MET A 282 0.40 -8.26 3.52
C MET A 282 0.19 -6.74 3.42
N SER A 283 -0.98 -6.25 3.84
CA SER A 283 -1.32 -4.83 3.84
C SER A 283 -0.50 -4.00 4.83
N MET A 284 -0.05 -4.61 5.94
CA MET A 284 0.71 -3.95 7.00
C MET A 284 2.21 -3.82 6.69
N MET A 285 2.72 -4.52 5.67
CA MET A 285 4.15 -4.55 5.35
C MET A 285 4.63 -3.21 4.80
N PHE A 286 5.79 -2.74 5.26
CA PHE A 286 6.37 -1.48 4.79
C PHE A 286 6.91 -1.60 3.37
N THR A 287 7.54 -2.72 3.03
CA THR A 287 8.24 -2.88 1.73
C THR A 287 7.71 -4.00 0.86
N ALA A 288 8.02 -3.90 -0.44
CA ALA A 288 7.78 -4.98 -1.40
C ALA A 288 8.60 -6.24 -1.05
N ASP A 289 9.81 -6.09 -0.51
CA ASP A 289 10.62 -7.23 -0.08
C ASP A 289 9.99 -7.98 1.09
N GLN A 290 9.43 -7.27 2.06
CA GLN A 290 8.70 -7.92 3.16
C GLN A 290 7.50 -8.71 2.63
N ARG A 291 6.67 -8.10 1.77
CA ARG A 291 5.54 -8.77 1.09
C ARG A 291 6.00 -10.00 0.31
N LYS A 292 7.12 -9.91 -0.40
CA LYS A 292 7.71 -11.03 -1.15
C LYS A 292 8.05 -12.19 -0.21
N MET A 293 8.62 -11.92 0.95
CA MET A 293 8.99 -12.93 1.94
C MET A 293 7.75 -13.56 2.61
N VAL A 294 6.72 -12.76 2.92
CA VAL A 294 5.42 -13.28 3.39
C VAL A 294 4.79 -14.21 2.35
N PHE A 295 4.75 -13.79 1.07
CA PHE A 295 4.24 -14.63 -0.01
C PHE A 295 5.04 -15.92 -0.18
N ASN A 296 6.37 -15.86 -0.16
CA ASN A 296 7.21 -17.06 -0.27
C ASN A 296 6.97 -18.08 0.85
N ALA A 297 6.65 -17.60 2.06
CA ALA A 297 6.32 -18.47 3.19
C ALA A 297 4.94 -19.13 3.05
N THR A 298 3.98 -18.43 2.43
CA THR A 298 2.55 -18.81 2.45
C THR A 298 2.04 -19.39 1.13
N LYS A 299 2.73 -19.19 0.00
CA LYS A 299 2.26 -19.54 -1.36
C LYS A 299 1.76 -20.97 -1.54
N ASN A 300 2.29 -21.93 -0.79
CA ASN A 300 1.91 -23.34 -0.90
C ASN A 300 0.58 -23.64 -0.17
N PHE A 301 0.19 -22.80 0.78
CA PHE A 301 -1.01 -22.95 1.61
C PHE A 301 -2.19 -22.14 1.10
N ILE A 302 -1.95 -21.12 0.26
CA ILE A 302 -3.01 -20.24 -0.29
C ILE A 302 -4.12 -21.04 -0.99
N LYS A 303 -3.77 -22.12 -1.70
CA LYS A 303 -4.77 -22.99 -2.34
C LYS A 303 -5.71 -23.67 -1.32
N ASP A 304 -5.21 -23.97 -0.13
CA ASP A 304 -5.93 -24.70 0.91
C ASP A 304 -6.84 -23.76 1.72
N MET A 305 -6.57 -22.45 1.66
CA MET A 305 -7.40 -21.39 2.25
C MET A 305 -8.71 -21.12 1.48
N LYS A 306 -8.91 -21.76 0.31
CA LYS A 306 -10.11 -21.63 -0.54
C LYS A 306 -10.56 -20.17 -0.79
N PRO A 307 -9.69 -19.32 -1.37
CA PRO A 307 -10.02 -17.90 -1.57
C PRO A 307 -11.19 -17.69 -2.53
N ASN A 308 -11.94 -16.61 -2.31
CA ASN A 308 -12.82 -16.02 -3.32
C ASN A 308 -12.09 -15.02 -4.24
N PHE A 309 -12.75 -14.51 -5.28
CA PHE A 309 -12.15 -13.57 -6.23
C PHE A 309 -11.72 -12.25 -5.60
N ALA A 310 -12.47 -11.74 -4.62
CA ALA A 310 -12.12 -10.51 -3.92
C ALA A 310 -10.82 -10.68 -3.11
N GLN A 311 -10.72 -11.77 -2.35
CA GLN A 311 -9.55 -12.12 -1.56
C GLN A 311 -8.30 -12.35 -2.43
N LEU A 312 -8.46 -12.99 -3.60
CA LEU A 312 -7.38 -13.11 -4.57
C LEU A 312 -6.97 -11.75 -5.12
N GLY A 313 -7.95 -10.91 -5.52
CA GLY A 313 -7.72 -9.55 -6.02
C GLY A 313 -6.93 -8.70 -5.04
N GLU A 314 -7.27 -8.80 -3.76
CA GLU A 314 -6.55 -8.17 -2.67
C GLU A 314 -5.12 -8.68 -2.53
N CYS A 315 -4.92 -9.99 -2.60
CA CYS A 315 -3.59 -10.59 -2.49
C CYS A 315 -2.69 -10.18 -3.65
N ILE A 316 -3.18 -10.28 -4.89
CA ILE A 316 -2.36 -10.05 -6.09
C ILE A 316 -1.91 -8.60 -6.24
N GLN A 317 -2.64 -7.63 -5.66
CA GLN A 317 -2.21 -6.22 -5.67
C GLN A 317 -0.82 -6.05 -5.04
N TYR A 318 -0.45 -6.94 -4.11
CA TYR A 318 0.80 -6.91 -3.34
C TYR A 318 1.96 -7.67 -3.98
N LEU A 319 1.72 -8.35 -5.10
CA LEU A 319 2.65 -9.31 -5.70
C LEU A 319 3.27 -8.78 -6.99
N SER A 320 4.48 -9.25 -7.31
CA SER A 320 5.07 -9.03 -8.63
C SER A 320 4.34 -9.85 -9.70
N ASN A 321 4.45 -9.47 -10.97
CA ASN A 321 3.81 -10.20 -12.07
C ASN A 321 4.18 -11.69 -12.08
N ASP A 322 5.44 -12.04 -11.77
CA ASP A 322 5.90 -13.43 -11.70
C ASP A 322 5.27 -14.18 -10.53
N GLN A 323 5.11 -13.53 -9.38
CA GLN A 323 4.43 -14.10 -8.22
C GLN A 323 2.94 -14.29 -8.48
N ILE A 324 2.29 -13.33 -9.11
CA ILE A 324 0.89 -13.44 -9.55
C ILE A 324 0.73 -14.60 -10.51
N LYS A 325 1.63 -14.72 -11.51
CA LYS A 325 1.64 -15.85 -12.44
C LYS A 325 1.80 -17.19 -11.72
N ALA A 326 2.69 -17.26 -10.74
CA ALA A 326 2.90 -18.48 -9.95
C ALA A 326 1.65 -18.84 -9.12
N LEU A 327 1.04 -17.85 -8.45
CA LEU A 327 -0.16 -18.03 -7.65
C LEU A 327 -1.37 -18.43 -8.51
N LEU A 328 -1.67 -17.65 -9.55
CA LEU A 328 -2.84 -17.90 -10.38
C LEU A 328 -2.73 -19.19 -11.18
N LYS A 329 -1.52 -19.76 -11.36
CA LYS A 329 -1.37 -21.12 -11.90
C LYS A 329 -1.89 -22.20 -10.94
N THR A 330 -1.67 -22.06 -9.63
CA THR A 330 -2.06 -23.08 -8.63
C THR A 330 -3.54 -23.02 -8.26
N ILE A 331 -4.20 -21.87 -8.44
CA ILE A 331 -5.63 -21.70 -8.18
C ILE A 331 -6.49 -22.12 -9.39
N SER A 332 -7.52 -22.93 -9.14
CA SER A 332 -8.55 -23.26 -10.12
C SER A 332 -9.73 -22.29 -9.98
N PHE A 333 -10.05 -21.53 -11.04
CA PHE A 333 -11.20 -20.61 -10.99
C PHE A 333 -12.53 -21.38 -10.90
N SER A 334 -12.58 -22.59 -11.46
CA SER A 334 -13.78 -23.43 -11.42
C SER A 334 -14.17 -23.91 -10.02
N THR A 335 -13.26 -23.84 -9.03
CA THR A 335 -13.55 -24.22 -7.64
C THR A 335 -13.91 -23.02 -6.76
N ILE A 336 -13.86 -21.80 -7.30
CA ILE A 336 -14.20 -20.59 -6.55
C ILE A 336 -15.73 -20.45 -6.54
N GLN A 337 -16.31 -20.48 -5.35
CA GLN A 337 -17.72 -20.19 -5.14
C GLN A 337 -17.95 -18.69 -5.35
N SER A 338 -18.96 -18.36 -6.14
CA SER A 338 -19.37 -16.98 -6.40
C SER A 338 -20.83 -16.98 -6.83
N ASP A 339 -21.54 -15.90 -6.52
CA ASP A 339 -22.97 -15.80 -6.81
C ASP A 339 -23.20 -15.22 -8.21
N SER A 340 -22.26 -14.40 -8.71
CA SER A 340 -22.33 -13.77 -10.03
C SER A 340 -20.96 -13.76 -10.73
N SER A 341 -20.93 -13.86 -12.06
CA SER A 341 -19.69 -13.63 -12.84
C SER A 341 -19.10 -12.23 -12.65
N GLU A 342 -19.88 -11.26 -12.16
CA GLU A 342 -19.38 -9.95 -11.77
C GLU A 342 -18.44 -10.01 -10.55
N ASP A 343 -18.52 -11.04 -9.70
CA ASP A 343 -17.58 -11.23 -8.59
C ASP A 343 -16.14 -11.36 -9.09
N MET A 344 -15.95 -11.83 -10.32
CA MET A 344 -14.64 -11.92 -10.94
C MET A 344 -14.02 -10.55 -11.23
N ILE A 345 -14.83 -9.49 -11.36
CA ILE A 345 -14.34 -8.12 -11.51
C ILE A 345 -13.45 -7.76 -10.31
N ARG A 346 -13.81 -8.22 -9.10
CA ARG A 346 -13.06 -7.99 -7.85
C ARG A 346 -11.63 -8.55 -7.88
N LEU A 347 -11.33 -9.52 -8.75
CA LEU A 347 -9.97 -9.99 -8.99
C LEU A 347 -9.09 -8.89 -9.58
N PHE A 348 -9.66 -7.99 -10.39
CA PHE A 348 -8.93 -7.03 -11.21
C PHE A 348 -9.06 -5.57 -10.73
N GLU A 349 -10.08 -5.24 -9.93
CA GLU A 349 -10.40 -3.87 -9.52
C GLU A 349 -9.22 -3.09 -8.94
N LYS A 350 -8.41 -3.75 -8.11
CA LYS A 350 -7.28 -3.13 -7.38
C LYS A 350 -5.99 -3.06 -8.20
N LEU A 351 -6.00 -3.57 -9.45
CA LEU A 351 -4.81 -3.59 -10.30
C LEU A 351 -4.64 -2.30 -11.10
N SER A 352 -3.39 -1.83 -11.16
CA SER A 352 -3.00 -0.81 -12.13
C SER A 352 -3.24 -1.31 -13.57
N THR A 353 -3.41 -0.41 -14.53
CA THR A 353 -3.61 -0.79 -15.95
C THR A 353 -2.47 -1.65 -16.49
N ASN A 354 -1.23 -1.38 -16.08
CA ASN A 354 -0.06 -2.18 -16.46
C ASN A 354 -0.13 -3.61 -15.90
N GLN A 355 -0.47 -3.77 -14.62
CA GLN A 355 -0.66 -5.10 -14.02
C GLN A 355 -1.81 -5.84 -14.69
N PHE A 356 -2.96 -5.18 -14.87
CA PHE A 356 -4.13 -5.75 -15.54
C PHE A 356 -3.76 -6.35 -16.90
N ASN A 357 -3.12 -5.56 -17.77
CA ASN A 357 -2.79 -6.02 -19.10
C ASN A 357 -1.80 -7.21 -19.11
N LYS A 358 -0.91 -7.29 -18.11
CA LYS A 358 0.02 -8.42 -17.98
C LYS A 358 -0.65 -9.67 -17.41
N ILE A 359 -1.67 -9.51 -16.60
CA ILE A 359 -2.35 -10.60 -15.88
C ILE A 359 -3.46 -11.21 -16.74
N LEU A 360 -4.22 -10.40 -17.47
CA LEU A 360 -5.35 -10.89 -18.26
C LEU A 360 -4.98 -12.04 -19.21
N PRO A 361 -3.87 -11.98 -19.98
CA PRO A 361 -3.43 -13.08 -20.86
C PRO A 361 -2.98 -14.34 -20.12
N ILE A 362 -2.71 -14.27 -18.80
CA ILE A 362 -2.30 -15.42 -17.99
C ILE A 362 -3.52 -16.24 -17.58
N VAL A 363 -4.68 -15.60 -17.44
CA VAL A 363 -5.90 -16.22 -16.91
C VAL A 363 -7.05 -16.29 -17.91
N ASP A 364 -6.87 -15.81 -19.15
CA ASP A 364 -7.90 -15.75 -20.19
C ASP A 364 -8.66 -17.08 -20.38
N LYS A 365 -7.93 -18.20 -20.49
CA LYS A 365 -8.53 -19.54 -20.60
C LYS A 365 -9.28 -19.94 -19.36
N LYS A 366 -8.75 -19.63 -18.17
CA LYS A 366 -9.42 -19.94 -16.88
C LYS A 366 -10.71 -19.17 -16.71
N ILE A 367 -10.75 -17.92 -17.19
CA ILE A 367 -11.95 -17.09 -17.21
C ILE A 367 -12.97 -17.67 -18.21
N ALA A 368 -12.54 -17.98 -19.43
CA ALA A 368 -13.40 -18.57 -20.44
C ALA A 368 -14.02 -19.90 -19.96
N GLU A 369 -13.23 -20.77 -19.33
CA GLU A 369 -13.69 -22.03 -18.73
C GLU A 369 -14.68 -21.80 -17.58
N TYR A 370 -14.44 -20.79 -16.74
CA TYR A 370 -15.34 -20.43 -15.65
C TYR A 370 -16.69 -19.92 -16.18
N LEU A 371 -16.68 -19.03 -17.17
CA LEU A 371 -17.88 -18.49 -17.79
C LEU A 371 -18.65 -19.55 -18.57
N GLY A 372 -17.97 -20.44 -19.29
CA GLY A 372 -18.62 -21.52 -20.07
C GLY A 372 -19.45 -22.49 -19.23
N LYS A 373 -19.24 -22.53 -17.90
CA LYS A 373 -20.04 -23.33 -16.95
C LYS A 373 -21.26 -22.59 -16.41
N ARG A 374 -21.35 -21.26 -16.58
CA ARG A 374 -22.48 -20.43 -16.13
C ARG A 374 -23.33 -20.07 -17.34
N ILE A 375 -24.52 -20.65 -17.42
CA ILE A 375 -25.40 -20.59 -18.59
C ILE A 375 -26.10 -19.22 -18.62
N GLY A 376 -25.60 -18.28 -19.42
CA GLY A 376 -26.30 -17.04 -19.77
C GLY A 376 -25.38 -15.90 -20.21
N TYR A 377 -25.65 -15.27 -21.35
CA TYR A 377 -24.89 -14.10 -21.83
C TYR A 377 -25.08 -12.87 -20.92
N ASP A 378 -26.25 -12.77 -20.26
CA ASP A 378 -26.60 -11.64 -19.39
C ASP A 378 -25.79 -11.62 -18.08
N ASP A 379 -25.45 -12.79 -17.52
CA ASP A 379 -24.61 -12.90 -16.31
C ASP A 379 -23.18 -12.39 -16.53
N GLY A 380 -22.69 -12.40 -17.78
CA GLY A 380 -21.32 -12.01 -18.12
C GLY A 380 -21.13 -10.56 -18.57
N LYS A 381 -22.22 -9.78 -18.71
CA LYS A 381 -22.18 -8.45 -19.33
C LYS A 381 -21.34 -7.44 -18.54
N GLY A 382 -21.50 -7.39 -17.22
CA GLY A 382 -20.71 -6.49 -16.37
C GLY A 382 -19.20 -6.78 -16.46
N LEU A 383 -18.82 -8.06 -16.45
CA LEU A 383 -17.43 -8.47 -16.63
C LEU A 383 -16.91 -8.14 -18.03
N HIS A 384 -17.72 -8.35 -19.07
CA HIS A 384 -17.37 -7.97 -20.45
C HIS A 384 -17.05 -6.48 -20.55
N ASP A 385 -17.96 -5.61 -20.07
CA ASP A 385 -17.81 -4.16 -20.17
C ASP A 385 -16.62 -3.66 -19.34
N PHE A 386 -16.41 -4.23 -18.16
CA PHE A 386 -15.22 -3.95 -17.35
C PHE A 386 -13.92 -4.33 -18.06
N LEU A 387 -13.79 -5.56 -18.58
CA LEU A 387 -12.56 -6.01 -19.23
C LEU A 387 -12.29 -5.24 -20.52
N LYS A 388 -13.34 -4.90 -21.29
CA LYS A 388 -13.25 -4.10 -22.52
C LYS A 388 -12.71 -2.69 -22.25
N THR A 389 -13.12 -2.06 -21.16
CA THR A 389 -12.68 -0.70 -20.81
C THR A 389 -11.28 -0.66 -20.21
N LYS A 390 -10.85 -1.73 -19.51
CA LYS A 390 -9.51 -1.82 -18.90
C LYS A 390 -8.42 -2.29 -19.85
N ALA A 391 -8.73 -3.17 -20.81
CA ALA A 391 -7.75 -3.71 -21.74
C ALA A 391 -7.27 -2.64 -22.73
N SER A 392 -5.97 -2.32 -22.70
CA SER A 392 -5.43 -1.23 -23.51
C SER A 392 -4.30 -1.63 -24.46
N ASP A 393 -3.64 -2.77 -24.25
CA ASP A 393 -2.57 -3.25 -25.13
C ASP A 393 -2.95 -4.48 -25.94
N ALA A 394 -2.11 -4.82 -26.93
CA ALA A 394 -2.41 -5.85 -27.92
C ALA A 394 -2.65 -7.23 -27.30
N ASP A 395 -1.87 -7.61 -26.29
CA ASP A 395 -1.97 -8.91 -25.64
C ASP A 395 -3.23 -9.00 -24.77
N ALA A 396 -3.54 -7.94 -24.01
CA ALA A 396 -4.77 -7.86 -23.22
C ALA A 396 -6.01 -7.85 -24.13
N LEU A 397 -5.98 -7.13 -25.25
CA LEU A 397 -7.07 -7.11 -26.23
C LEU A 397 -7.26 -8.48 -26.90
N LYS A 398 -6.18 -9.22 -27.15
CA LYS A 398 -6.25 -10.60 -27.65
C LYS A 398 -6.86 -11.52 -26.61
N ALA A 399 -6.40 -11.45 -25.36
CA ALA A 399 -6.95 -12.20 -24.23
C ALA A 399 -8.44 -11.93 -24.03
N PHE A 400 -8.88 -10.67 -24.12
CA PHE A 400 -10.28 -10.28 -24.07
C PHE A 400 -11.12 -11.00 -25.15
N LYS A 401 -10.62 -11.05 -26.39
CA LYS A 401 -11.29 -11.78 -27.49
C LYS A 401 -11.31 -13.30 -27.30
N THR A 402 -10.34 -13.86 -26.57
CA THR A 402 -10.37 -15.27 -26.17
C THR A 402 -11.50 -15.54 -25.18
N ILE A 403 -11.70 -14.64 -24.22
CA ILE A 403 -12.72 -14.77 -23.17
C ILE A 403 -14.12 -14.57 -23.75
N PHE A 404 -14.31 -13.53 -24.55
CA PHE A 404 -15.57 -13.19 -25.19
C PHE A 404 -15.41 -13.25 -26.71
N PRO A 405 -15.45 -14.46 -27.30
CA PRO A 405 -15.35 -14.61 -28.73
C PRO A 405 -16.57 -13.98 -29.41
N ASP A 406 -16.34 -13.40 -30.59
CA ASP A 406 -17.35 -12.68 -31.35
C ASP A 406 -18.46 -13.65 -31.82
N VAL A 407 -19.59 -13.66 -31.09
CA VAL A 407 -20.71 -14.59 -31.31
C VAL A 407 -21.28 -14.45 -32.72
N SER A 408 -21.20 -13.26 -33.31
CA SER A 408 -21.59 -12.97 -34.70
C SER A 408 -20.83 -13.84 -35.72
N LYS A 409 -19.52 -14.05 -35.50
CA LYS A 409 -18.70 -14.94 -36.32
C LYS A 409 -19.06 -16.39 -36.09
N ILE A 410 -19.23 -16.82 -34.83
CA ILE A 410 -19.56 -18.22 -34.50
C ILE A 410 -20.89 -18.64 -35.14
N ILE A 411 -21.92 -17.80 -35.06
CA ILE A 411 -23.23 -18.07 -35.68
C ILE A 411 -23.11 -18.09 -37.21
N SER A 412 -22.30 -17.20 -37.81
CA SER A 412 -22.08 -17.21 -39.27
C SER A 412 -21.34 -18.48 -39.72
N THR A 413 -20.35 -18.95 -38.96
CA THR A 413 -19.59 -20.17 -39.23
C THR A 413 -20.45 -21.42 -39.03
N GLN A 414 -21.27 -21.47 -37.97
CA GLN A 414 -22.22 -22.56 -37.75
C GLN A 414 -23.32 -22.61 -38.80
N LYS A 415 -23.86 -21.46 -39.24
CA LYS A 415 -24.78 -21.40 -40.38
C LYS A 415 -24.12 -21.92 -41.66
N ASN A 416 -22.87 -21.53 -41.92
CA ASN A 416 -22.11 -22.00 -43.08
C ASN A 416 -21.85 -23.52 -43.04
N TYR A 417 -21.47 -24.06 -41.87
CA TYR A 417 -21.29 -25.50 -41.69
C TYR A 417 -22.60 -26.27 -41.84
N LYS A 418 -23.69 -25.74 -41.28
CA LYS A 418 -25.02 -26.35 -41.40
C LYS A 418 -25.50 -26.33 -42.85
N SER A 419 -25.29 -25.25 -43.59
CA SER A 419 -25.57 -25.21 -45.03
C SER A 419 -24.69 -26.16 -45.84
N GLN A 420 -23.40 -26.31 -45.49
CA GLN A 420 -22.49 -27.27 -46.14
C GLN A 420 -22.86 -28.74 -45.87
N LEU A 421 -23.26 -29.07 -44.64
CA LEU A 421 -23.79 -30.39 -44.27
C LEU A 421 -25.11 -30.68 -44.97
N THR A 422 -25.98 -29.67 -45.11
CA THR A 422 -27.24 -29.81 -45.84
C THR A 422 -26.97 -30.04 -47.34
N SER A 423 -25.99 -29.35 -47.94
CA SER A 423 -25.61 -29.58 -49.34
C SER A 423 -24.97 -30.95 -49.60
N LEU A 424 -24.23 -31.51 -48.63
CA LEU A 424 -23.64 -32.86 -48.71
C LEU A 424 -24.66 -33.98 -48.50
N THR A 425 -25.76 -33.71 -47.78
CA THR A 425 -26.86 -34.67 -47.59
C THR A 425 -27.93 -34.58 -48.68
N THR A 426 -27.84 -33.58 -49.56
CA THR A 426 -28.66 -33.44 -50.77
C THR A 426 -27.91 -33.81 -52.05
N GLU A 427 -26.87 -34.64 -51.99
CA GLU A 427 -26.48 -35.40 -53.18
C GLU A 427 -27.58 -36.45 -53.45
N PRO A 428 -28.24 -36.43 -54.62
CA PRO A 428 -29.20 -37.46 -54.96
C PRO A 428 -28.46 -38.78 -55.17
N SER A 429 -28.83 -39.78 -54.38
CA SER A 429 -28.68 -41.18 -54.75
C SER A 429 -29.32 -41.41 -56.13
N LEU A 430 -28.54 -41.90 -57.09
CA LEU A 430 -28.86 -42.69 -58.30
C LEU A 430 -27.48 -43.02 -58.90
N ASP A 431 -26.99 -44.27 -59.01
CA ASP A 431 -27.66 -45.52 -59.36
C ASP A 431 -27.16 -46.72 -58.54
N ASP A 432 -28.10 -47.61 -58.23
CA ASP A 432 -27.87 -49.03 -58.00
C ASP A 432 -27.22 -49.67 -59.24
N ASN A 433 -25.95 -50.05 -59.15
CA ASN A 433 -25.38 -51.29 -59.69
C ASN A 433 -23.84 -51.21 -59.76
N SER A 434 -23.16 -51.74 -58.76
CA SER A 434 -22.11 -52.74 -58.95
C SER A 434 -21.54 -53.20 -57.61
N GLU A 435 -21.42 -54.52 -57.52
CA GLU A 435 -20.97 -55.32 -56.38
C GLU A 435 -19.72 -54.77 -55.68
N LEU A 436 -19.79 -54.62 -54.35
CA LEU A 436 -18.62 -54.64 -53.48
C LEU A 436 -18.51 -56.04 -52.87
N LYS A 437 -17.57 -56.84 -53.39
CA LYS A 437 -17.07 -58.04 -52.72
C LYS A 437 -16.27 -57.63 -51.47
N ILE A 438 -16.48 -58.40 -50.40
CA ILE A 438 -15.86 -58.28 -49.07
C ILE A 438 -14.34 -58.37 -49.15
#